data_AF-A0A1G4JMD8-F1
#
_entry.id   AF-A0A1G4JMD8-F1
#
_cell.length_a   1.000
_cell.length_b   1.000
_cell.length_c   1.000
_cell.angle_alpha   90.00
_cell.angle_beta   90.00
_cell.angle_gamma   90.00
#
_symmetry.space_group_name_H-M   'P 1'
#
loop_
_entity.id
_entity.type
_entity.pdbx_description
1 polymer ?
#
loop_
_entity_poly.entity_id
_entity_poly.type
_entity_poly.pdbx_seq_one_letter_code
_entity_poly.pdbx_strand_id
1 'polypeptide(L)'
;MLKWIQGGISAVTGLAEPEYGEECIHPITDKVKGLQPFHQTTREDFHWQSPSHTNVETVTFYFSDIKQGYTGFAQVIHSNIVGLHTTAQLTFRIYNVNSPEFNIWTSTKLENFRLDGPNFYADGLSIEMNEEGSQVRFQASVSADTTIDLTVDRAVPGVKVGENATTYYGDDLEQPWGTMRHVFWPRNLCHGSVKIDVSVGTEEPSYQEVTFSKETPANSMFVMALQGMKPNHAAKSWNFINFQSETHSAVLMEFTTPKSYANTKVSIGILCDTENVIAVTIDNQVNHLDAQVDSVGWPVPQKIEANLDGVAATVSDSEVATAKHVTASIVGSLSQLVERVDVMKEIPTFIKNIVSGVAGAKPYIYQYANSFNLNVGENESAEGLGWCEVTFISEAEDEPPKDENA
;
A
#
# COMPACT_ATOMS: atom_id res chain seq x y z
N MET A 1 -22.53 -27.36 -9.15
CA MET A 1 -22.03 -27.26 -7.77
C MET A 1 -22.36 -25.85 -7.31
N LEU A 2 -23.05 -25.67 -6.18
CA LEU A 2 -23.48 -24.33 -5.77
C LEU A 2 -22.24 -23.45 -5.51
N LYS A 3 -22.18 -22.21 -6.05
CA LYS A 3 -20.99 -21.34 -6.02
C LYS A 3 -20.41 -21.17 -4.61
N TRP A 4 -21.23 -21.06 -3.57
CA TRP A 4 -20.78 -21.04 -2.15
C TRP A 4 -19.98 -22.28 -1.69
N ILE A 5 -20.28 -23.49 -2.20
CA ILE A 5 -19.51 -24.71 -1.90
C ILE A 5 -18.15 -24.65 -2.61
N GLN A 6 -18.11 -24.12 -3.84
CA GLN A 6 -16.85 -23.90 -4.55
C GLN A 6 -16.02 -22.80 -3.90
N GLY A 7 -16.66 -21.74 -3.40
CA GLY A 7 -16.03 -20.67 -2.62
C GLY A 7 -15.45 -21.17 -1.31
N GLY A 8 -16.20 -21.95 -0.52
CA GLY A 8 -15.68 -22.55 0.71
C GLY A 8 -14.48 -23.48 0.46
N ILE A 9 -14.50 -24.24 -0.65
CA ILE A 9 -13.35 -25.07 -1.05
C ILE A 9 -12.18 -24.19 -1.49
N SER A 10 -12.41 -23.15 -2.29
CA SER A 10 -11.35 -22.26 -2.81
C SER A 10 -10.69 -21.43 -1.70
N ALA A 11 -11.48 -20.88 -0.77
CA ALA A 11 -11.01 -20.18 0.42
C ALA A 11 -10.06 -21.05 1.27
N VAL A 12 -10.25 -22.37 1.31
CA VAL A 12 -9.37 -23.30 2.03
C VAL A 12 -8.19 -23.75 1.16
N THR A 13 -8.45 -24.17 -0.07
CA THR A 13 -7.48 -24.88 -0.94
C THR A 13 -6.65 -23.98 -1.86
N GLY A 14 -7.03 -22.70 -2.00
CA GLY A 14 -6.43 -21.78 -2.96
C GLY A 14 -6.71 -22.18 -4.41
N LEU A 15 -7.85 -22.81 -4.68
CA LEU A 15 -8.32 -22.95 -6.06
C LEU A 15 -8.84 -21.61 -6.59
N ALA A 16 -9.03 -21.54 -7.92
CA ALA A 16 -9.71 -20.42 -8.55
C ALA A 16 -11.13 -20.29 -7.97
N GLU A 17 -11.46 -19.09 -7.50
CA GLU A 17 -12.80 -18.76 -7.02
C GLU A 17 -13.81 -18.87 -8.18
N PRO A 18 -15.06 -19.30 -7.92
CA PRO A 18 -16.10 -19.21 -8.93
C PRO A 18 -16.30 -17.75 -9.38
N GLU A 19 -16.84 -17.56 -10.58
CA GLU A 19 -17.31 -16.24 -11.01
C GLU A 19 -18.54 -15.86 -10.20
N TYR A 20 -18.35 -15.05 -9.15
CA TYR A 20 -19.44 -14.57 -8.30
C TYR A 20 -20.26 -13.53 -9.06
N GLY A 21 -19.60 -12.43 -9.46
CA GLY A 21 -20.21 -11.27 -10.11
C GLY A 21 -19.89 -9.97 -9.37
N GLU A 22 -20.24 -8.85 -9.99
CA GLU A 22 -20.05 -7.49 -9.43
C GLU A 22 -20.90 -7.28 -8.16
N GLU A 23 -22.02 -8.00 -8.03
CA GLU A 23 -22.89 -7.95 -6.85
C GLU A 23 -22.25 -8.51 -5.56
N CYS A 24 -21.14 -9.23 -5.68
CA CYS A 24 -20.41 -9.81 -4.56
C CYS A 24 -19.17 -9.02 -4.14
N ILE A 25 -18.97 -7.83 -4.72
CA ILE A 25 -17.97 -6.85 -4.29
C ILE A 25 -18.70 -5.55 -3.97
N HIS A 26 -18.42 -5.00 -2.78
CA HIS A 26 -19.05 -3.77 -2.29
C HIS A 26 -17.95 -2.75 -2.01
N PRO A 27 -17.44 -2.07 -3.06
CA PRO A 27 -16.40 -1.06 -2.94
C PRO A 27 -16.79 0.05 -1.97
N ILE A 28 -15.82 0.51 -1.17
CA ILE A 28 -16.02 1.71 -0.37
C ILE A 28 -16.31 2.94 -1.24
N THR A 29 -15.77 2.97 -2.46
CA THR A 29 -15.97 4.06 -3.43
C THR A 29 -17.43 4.20 -3.85
N ASP A 30 -18.18 3.11 -3.98
CA ASP A 30 -19.61 3.16 -4.32
C ASP A 30 -20.45 3.78 -3.21
N LYS A 31 -20.07 3.58 -1.95
CA LYS A 31 -20.78 4.13 -0.79
C LYS A 31 -20.68 5.65 -0.67
N VAL A 32 -19.65 6.25 -1.26
CA VAL A 32 -19.40 7.70 -1.23
C VAL A 32 -19.64 8.35 -2.59
N LYS A 33 -20.21 7.63 -3.56
CA LYS A 33 -20.47 8.16 -4.89
C LYS A 33 -21.48 9.31 -4.82
N GLY A 34 -21.08 10.49 -5.28
CA GLY A 34 -21.88 11.71 -5.20
C GLY A 34 -21.92 12.36 -3.80
N LEU A 35 -21.10 11.89 -2.86
CA LEU A 35 -20.91 12.44 -1.53
C LEU A 35 -19.45 12.89 -1.35
N GLN A 36 -19.12 13.55 -0.25
CA GLN A 36 -17.75 13.92 0.07
C GLN A 36 -16.98 12.64 0.49
N PRO A 37 -16.00 12.16 -0.29
CA PRO A 37 -15.26 10.96 0.07
C PRO A 37 -14.36 11.16 1.29
N PHE A 38 -13.84 12.38 1.51
CA PHE A 38 -12.91 12.66 2.60
C PHE A 38 -13.59 12.57 3.97
N HIS A 39 -13.09 11.67 4.80
CA HIS A 39 -13.38 11.64 6.23
C HIS A 39 -12.06 11.68 7.01
N GLN A 40 -12.00 12.57 8.00
CA GLN A 40 -10.83 12.67 8.86
C GLN A 40 -10.74 11.46 9.79
N THR A 41 -9.54 10.89 9.91
CA THR A 41 -9.29 9.76 10.81
C THR A 41 -9.23 10.20 12.26
N THR A 42 -9.73 9.35 13.16
CA THR A 42 -9.48 9.42 14.59
C THR A 42 -8.37 8.42 14.98
N ARG A 43 -7.92 8.47 16.24
CA ARG A 43 -6.97 7.49 16.78
C ARG A 43 -7.51 6.06 16.72
N GLU A 44 -8.82 5.88 16.90
CA GLU A 44 -9.48 4.57 16.88
C GLU A 44 -9.46 3.92 15.49
N ASP A 45 -9.43 4.72 14.43
CA ASP A 45 -9.32 4.21 13.06
C ASP A 45 -7.99 3.47 12.82
N PHE A 46 -6.97 3.69 13.66
CA PHE A 46 -5.68 3.00 13.61
C PHE A 46 -5.58 1.80 14.56
N HIS A 47 -6.68 1.38 15.18
CA HIS A 47 -6.67 0.16 15.98
C HIS A 47 -6.45 -1.08 15.10
N TRP A 48 -5.60 -1.99 15.57
CA TRP A 48 -5.48 -3.32 14.97
C TRP A 48 -6.83 -4.05 15.05
N GLN A 49 -7.28 -4.59 13.93
CA GLN A 49 -8.56 -5.28 13.84
C GLN A 49 -8.43 -6.73 14.29
N SER A 50 -7.28 -7.35 14.04
CA SER A 50 -6.91 -8.73 14.33
C SER A 50 -8.04 -9.75 14.11
N PRO A 51 -8.60 -9.86 12.88
CA PRO A 51 -9.66 -10.82 12.61
C PRO A 51 -9.26 -12.26 12.95
N SER A 52 -10.24 -13.07 13.34
CA SER A 52 -10.03 -14.49 13.67
C SER A 52 -9.93 -15.41 12.45
N HIS A 53 -10.18 -14.88 11.24
CA HIS A 53 -10.05 -15.60 9.97
C HIS A 53 -8.74 -15.24 9.26
N THR A 54 -8.51 -15.85 8.09
CA THR A 54 -7.34 -15.54 7.26
C THR A 54 -7.27 -14.05 6.97
N ASN A 55 -6.17 -13.40 7.35
CA ASN A 55 -5.94 -11.99 7.09
C ASN A 55 -4.46 -11.63 7.10
N VAL A 56 -4.16 -10.49 6.49
CA VAL A 56 -2.89 -9.78 6.61
C VAL A 56 -3.22 -8.33 6.97
N GLU A 57 -2.71 -7.88 8.10
CA GLU A 57 -2.72 -6.48 8.52
C GLU A 57 -1.31 -5.92 8.46
N THR A 58 -1.18 -4.70 7.98
CA THR A 58 0.11 -4.01 7.91
C THR A 58 0.01 -2.60 8.48
N VAL A 59 1.07 -2.18 9.15
CA VAL A 59 1.35 -0.77 9.42
C VAL A 59 2.65 -0.43 8.71
N THR A 60 2.61 0.55 7.82
CA THR A 60 3.74 0.90 6.96
C THR A 60 4.05 2.39 7.06
N PHE A 61 5.26 2.72 7.49
CA PHE A 61 5.77 4.08 7.59
C PHE A 61 6.77 4.31 6.47
N TYR A 62 6.34 4.97 5.40
CA TYR A 62 7.23 5.42 4.34
C TYR A 62 7.95 6.69 4.77
N PHE A 63 9.18 6.87 4.33
CA PHE A 63 9.94 8.12 4.48
C PHE A 63 10.62 8.49 3.16
N SER A 64 10.81 9.79 2.93
CA SER A 64 11.39 10.36 1.72
C SER A 64 12.10 11.67 2.06
N ASP A 65 13.42 11.59 2.18
CA ASP A 65 14.30 12.75 2.26
C ASP A 65 14.70 13.18 0.86
N ILE A 66 14.01 14.20 0.34
CA ILE A 66 14.21 14.73 -1.01
C ILE A 66 15.61 15.32 -1.17
N LYS A 67 16.19 15.89 -0.10
CA LYS A 67 17.48 16.59 -0.15
C LYS A 67 18.64 15.61 -0.18
N GLN A 68 18.57 14.55 0.63
CA GLN A 68 19.61 13.52 0.70
C GLN A 68 19.38 12.38 -0.29
N GLY A 69 18.17 12.25 -0.84
CA GLY A 69 17.77 11.19 -1.77
C GLY A 69 17.37 9.87 -1.10
N TYR A 70 17.29 9.81 0.23
CA TYR A 70 16.87 8.59 0.92
C TYR A 70 15.36 8.40 0.84
N THR A 71 14.93 7.19 0.49
CA THR A 71 13.51 6.80 0.51
C THR A 71 13.38 5.33 0.90
N GLY A 72 12.24 4.95 1.46
CA GLY A 72 12.02 3.59 1.92
C GLY A 72 10.88 3.51 2.91
N PHE A 73 10.85 2.42 3.67
CA PHE A 73 9.79 2.17 4.64
C PHE A 73 10.23 1.28 5.80
N ALA A 74 9.55 1.42 6.94
CA ALA A 74 9.51 0.44 8.01
C ALA A 74 8.08 -0.11 8.10
N GLN A 75 7.93 -1.44 8.09
CA GLN A 75 6.62 -2.09 8.06
C GLN A 75 6.56 -3.23 9.05
N VAL A 76 5.47 -3.29 9.83
CA VAL A 76 5.09 -4.51 10.54
C VAL A 76 3.95 -5.17 9.79
N ILE A 77 4.14 -6.45 9.46
CA ILE A 77 3.12 -7.34 8.91
C ILE A 77 2.66 -8.25 10.04
N HIS A 78 1.38 -8.21 10.36
CA HIS A 78 0.71 -9.13 11.28
C HIS A 78 -0.27 -9.97 10.46
N SER A 79 -0.14 -11.29 10.50
CA SER A 79 -1.01 -12.16 9.71
C SER A 79 -1.58 -13.29 10.53
N ASN A 80 -2.81 -13.66 10.21
CA ASN A 80 -3.46 -14.86 10.71
C ASN A 80 -3.71 -15.78 9.52
N ILE A 81 -3.15 -16.98 9.55
CA ILE A 81 -3.31 -17.96 8.48
C ILE A 81 -4.32 -19.02 8.92
N VAL A 82 -5.47 -19.06 8.26
CA VAL A 82 -6.56 -20.05 8.48
C VAL A 82 -7.11 -20.02 9.92
N GLY A 83 -6.94 -18.92 10.65
CA GLY A 83 -7.46 -18.78 12.03
C GLY A 83 -6.67 -19.56 13.10
N LEU A 84 -5.52 -20.15 12.73
CA LEU A 84 -4.78 -21.10 13.57
C LEU A 84 -3.38 -20.61 13.95
N HIS A 85 -2.75 -19.81 13.10
CA HIS A 85 -1.38 -19.36 13.28
C HIS A 85 -1.28 -17.87 13.02
N THR A 86 -1.01 -17.13 14.10
CA THR A 86 -0.67 -15.71 14.02
C THR A 86 0.84 -15.56 13.93
N THR A 87 1.32 -14.77 12.98
CA THR A 87 2.72 -14.42 12.82
C THR A 87 2.86 -12.91 12.72
N ALA A 88 4.01 -12.39 13.13
CA ALA A 88 4.38 -11.00 12.89
C ALA A 88 5.81 -10.89 12.37
N GLN A 89 6.05 -9.89 11.53
CA GLN A 89 7.31 -9.69 10.84
C GLN A 89 7.59 -8.19 10.68
N LEU A 90 8.81 -7.77 11.00
CA LEU A 90 9.32 -6.46 10.62
C LEU A 90 10.00 -6.57 9.26
N THR A 91 9.59 -5.75 8.31
CA THR A 91 10.33 -5.51 7.07
C THR A 91 10.81 -4.06 7.07
N PHE A 92 12.05 -3.84 6.65
CA PHE A 92 12.62 -2.51 6.53
C PHE A 92 13.34 -2.41 5.19
N ARG A 93 13.17 -1.26 4.54
CA ARG A 93 13.90 -0.93 3.31
C ARG A 93 14.35 0.51 3.35
N ILE A 94 15.57 0.75 2.88
CA ILE A 94 16.10 2.08 2.63
C ILE A 94 16.92 2.05 1.35
N TYR A 95 16.65 3.03 0.50
CA TYR A 95 17.24 3.21 -0.81
C TYR A 95 17.70 4.65 -0.97
N ASN A 96 18.81 4.90 -1.66
CA ASN A 96 19.21 6.25 -2.03
C ASN A 96 19.11 6.45 -3.56
N VAL A 97 18.23 7.34 -4.02
CA VAL A 97 18.01 7.58 -5.46
C VAL A 97 19.23 8.21 -6.16
N ASN A 98 20.09 8.90 -5.40
CA ASN A 98 21.33 9.52 -5.89
C ASN A 98 22.51 8.55 -5.85
N SER A 99 22.40 7.46 -5.09
CA SER A 99 23.40 6.40 -4.95
C SER A 99 22.71 5.03 -4.93
N PRO A 100 22.19 4.56 -6.08
CA PRO A 100 21.37 3.35 -6.18
C PRO A 100 21.97 2.05 -5.60
N GLU A 101 23.30 2.00 -5.46
CA GLU A 101 24.01 0.91 -4.79
C GLU A 101 23.69 0.81 -3.30
N PHE A 102 23.26 1.91 -2.68
CA PHE A 102 22.70 1.92 -1.33
C PHE A 102 21.25 1.47 -1.38
N ASN A 103 21.04 0.16 -1.35
CA ASN A 103 19.74 -0.50 -1.36
C ASN A 103 19.74 -1.61 -0.30
N ILE A 104 19.26 -1.29 0.90
CA ILE A 104 19.26 -2.21 2.03
C ILE A 104 17.83 -2.68 2.29
N TRP A 105 17.68 -3.98 2.48
CA TRP A 105 16.43 -4.62 2.87
C TRP A 105 16.70 -5.61 4.00
N THR A 106 15.91 -5.54 5.06
CA THR A 106 15.92 -6.50 6.16
C THR A 106 14.51 -6.99 6.46
N SER A 107 14.45 -8.23 6.94
CA SER A 107 13.21 -8.96 7.15
C SER A 107 13.37 -9.89 8.34
N THR A 108 12.65 -9.61 9.42
CA THR A 108 12.87 -10.28 10.71
C THR A 108 11.55 -10.71 11.33
N LYS A 109 11.44 -12.00 11.66
CA LYS A 109 10.30 -12.53 12.40
C LYS A 109 10.27 -11.93 13.81
N LEU A 110 9.09 -11.54 14.27
CA LEU A 110 8.85 -10.99 15.60
C LEU A 110 8.35 -12.08 16.55
N GLU A 111 8.81 -12.02 17.81
CA GLU A 111 8.43 -12.95 18.88
C GLU A 111 7.76 -12.20 20.03
N ASN A 112 6.92 -12.91 20.80
CA ASN A 112 6.19 -12.38 21.97
C ASN A 112 5.40 -11.09 21.68
N PHE A 113 4.82 -10.98 20.49
CA PHE A 113 4.11 -9.77 20.06
C PHE A 113 2.72 -9.64 20.70
N ARG A 114 2.27 -8.39 20.88
CA ARG A 114 0.93 -8.04 21.34
C ARG A 114 0.41 -6.79 20.64
N LEU A 115 -0.91 -6.73 20.52
CA LEU A 115 -1.67 -5.60 19.97
C LEU A 115 -2.37 -4.87 21.12
N ASP A 116 -2.39 -3.54 21.08
CA ASP A 116 -3.01 -2.72 22.12
C ASP A 116 -3.56 -1.43 21.53
N GLY A 117 -4.83 -1.48 21.10
CA GLY A 117 -5.43 -0.41 20.31
C GLY A 117 -4.63 -0.16 19.03
N PRO A 118 -4.05 1.04 18.82
CA PRO A 118 -3.21 1.32 17.66
C PRO A 118 -1.74 0.91 17.84
N ASN A 119 -1.36 0.47 19.04
CA ASN A 119 0.02 0.17 19.38
C ASN A 119 0.36 -1.29 19.08
N PHE A 120 1.62 -1.52 18.72
CA PHE A 120 2.18 -2.85 18.48
C PHE A 120 3.45 -3.02 19.30
N TYR A 121 3.60 -4.16 19.96
CA TYR A 121 4.79 -4.48 20.75
C TYR A 121 5.29 -5.87 20.39
N ALA A 122 6.60 -6.08 20.46
CA ALA A 122 7.27 -7.37 20.39
C ALA A 122 8.61 -7.29 21.15
N ASP A 123 9.30 -8.41 21.30
CA ASP A 123 10.65 -8.39 21.85
C ASP A 123 11.56 -7.47 21.01
N GLY A 124 12.08 -6.41 21.63
CA GLY A 124 12.94 -5.44 20.96
C GLY A 124 12.24 -4.52 19.96
N LEU A 125 10.90 -4.43 19.97
CA LEU A 125 10.14 -3.52 19.10
C LEU A 125 8.93 -2.89 19.80
N SER A 126 8.72 -1.59 19.58
CA SER A 126 7.51 -0.86 19.95
C SER A 126 7.08 0.11 18.85
N ILE A 127 5.77 0.15 18.59
CA ILE A 127 5.09 1.16 17.77
C ILE A 127 4.00 1.74 18.64
N GLU A 128 4.13 3.03 18.98
CA GLU A 128 3.24 3.68 19.93
C GLU A 128 2.68 4.97 19.36
N MET A 129 1.35 5.05 19.26
CA MET A 129 0.63 6.27 18.91
C MET A 129 0.20 7.00 20.18
N ASN A 130 0.52 8.30 20.26
CA ASN A 130 0.14 9.15 21.39
C ASN A 130 -1.39 9.27 21.56
N GLU A 131 -1.83 9.79 22.70
CA GLU A 131 -3.26 9.93 23.02
C GLU A 131 -3.99 10.85 22.03
N GLU A 132 -3.32 11.89 21.54
CA GLU A 132 -3.87 12.83 20.57
C GLU A 132 -3.99 12.26 19.14
N GLY A 133 -3.38 11.09 18.86
CA GLY A 133 -3.37 10.50 17.52
C GLY A 133 -2.67 11.38 16.48
N SER A 134 -1.62 12.10 16.90
CA SER A 134 -0.86 13.05 16.09
C SER A 134 0.61 12.65 15.91
N GLN A 135 1.12 11.71 16.70
CA GLN A 135 2.51 11.25 16.64
C GLN A 135 2.58 9.74 16.84
N VAL A 136 3.48 9.09 16.10
CA VAL A 136 3.87 7.69 16.31
C VAL A 136 5.35 7.58 16.59
N ARG A 137 5.74 6.84 17.64
CA ARG A 137 7.13 6.42 17.89
C ARG A 137 7.32 4.98 17.42
N PHE A 138 8.31 4.75 16.57
CA PHE A 138 8.72 3.44 16.08
C PHE A 138 10.13 3.15 16.55
N GLN A 139 10.29 2.17 17.44
CA GLN A 139 11.59 1.71 17.91
C GLN A 139 11.74 0.22 17.61
N ALA A 140 12.85 -0.18 17.02
CA ALA A 140 13.14 -1.59 16.78
C ALA A 140 14.64 -1.88 16.84
N SER A 141 14.99 -2.95 17.55
CA SER A 141 16.34 -3.53 17.62
C SER A 141 16.23 -5.06 17.57
N VAL A 142 15.46 -5.55 16.59
CA VAL A 142 15.11 -6.97 16.44
C VAL A 142 16.12 -7.76 15.59
N SER A 143 17.03 -7.08 14.90
CA SER A 143 18.11 -7.68 14.11
C SER A 143 19.44 -7.01 14.44
N ALA A 144 20.56 -7.70 14.17
CA ALA A 144 21.89 -7.11 14.27
C ALA A 144 22.17 -6.12 13.12
N ASP A 145 21.44 -6.27 12.01
CA ASP A 145 21.66 -5.56 10.75
C ASP A 145 20.97 -4.18 10.74
N THR A 146 19.94 -3.98 11.58
CA THR A 146 19.18 -2.74 11.61
C THR A 146 18.68 -2.39 13.01
N THR A 147 18.92 -1.14 13.42
CA THR A 147 18.27 -0.50 14.57
C THR A 147 17.50 0.71 14.08
N ILE A 148 16.22 0.80 14.41
CA ILE A 148 15.30 1.87 14.00
C ILE A 148 14.91 2.65 15.25
N ASP A 149 15.06 3.97 15.22
CA ASP A 149 14.48 4.88 16.20
C ASP A 149 13.92 6.10 15.49
N LEU A 150 12.65 6.01 15.09
CA LEU A 150 11.96 7.02 14.29
C LEU A 150 10.71 7.53 15.01
N THR A 151 10.43 8.82 14.86
CA THR A 151 9.18 9.46 15.25
C THR A 151 8.54 10.04 14.00
N VAL A 152 7.25 9.80 13.83
CA VAL A 152 6.44 10.35 12.74
C VAL A 152 5.41 11.30 13.32
N ASP A 153 5.54 12.59 12.99
CA ASP A 153 4.61 13.65 13.34
C ASP A 153 3.62 13.91 12.20
N ARG A 154 2.33 13.84 12.50
CA ARG A 154 1.29 14.11 11.52
C ARG A 154 1.29 15.59 11.12
N ALA A 155 1.47 15.88 9.84
CA ALA A 155 1.52 17.25 9.33
C ALA A 155 0.15 17.76 8.86
N VAL A 156 -0.65 16.88 8.25
CA VAL A 156 -2.01 17.18 7.76
C VAL A 156 -3.02 16.19 8.33
N PRO A 157 -4.34 16.47 8.32
CA PRO A 157 -5.34 15.51 8.79
C PRO A 157 -5.17 14.12 8.15
N GLY A 158 -5.33 13.07 8.95
CA GLY A 158 -5.36 11.70 8.42
C GLY A 158 -6.65 11.45 7.63
N VAL A 159 -6.59 10.53 6.68
CA VAL A 159 -7.64 10.27 5.68
C VAL A 159 -8.15 8.84 5.78
N LYS A 160 -9.48 8.71 5.80
CA LYS A 160 -10.22 7.50 5.46
C LYS A 160 -11.30 7.86 4.43
N VAL A 161 -11.61 6.92 3.53
CA VAL A 161 -12.71 7.09 2.57
C VAL A 161 -13.99 6.60 3.20
N GLY A 162 -15.01 7.47 3.23
CA GLY A 162 -16.26 7.18 3.92
C GLY A 162 -16.07 6.91 5.41
N GLU A 163 -17.10 6.36 6.06
CA GLU A 163 -17.12 6.21 7.51
C GLU A 163 -16.10 5.17 8.03
N ASN A 164 -15.82 4.12 7.25
CA ASN A 164 -15.07 2.95 7.72
C ASN A 164 -13.91 2.48 6.82
N ALA A 165 -13.67 3.13 5.67
CA ALA A 165 -12.62 2.79 4.71
C ALA A 165 -12.61 1.34 4.20
N THR A 166 -13.73 0.61 4.31
CA THR A 166 -13.73 -0.84 4.07
C THR A 166 -14.56 -1.21 2.84
N THR A 167 -13.90 -1.93 1.93
CA THR A 167 -14.52 -2.69 0.84
C THR A 167 -14.82 -4.10 1.33
N TYR A 168 -16.01 -4.61 1.00
CA TYR A 168 -16.47 -5.93 1.44
C TYR A 168 -16.65 -6.88 0.27
N TYR A 169 -16.38 -8.17 0.50
CA TYR A 169 -16.59 -9.25 -0.45
C TYR A 169 -17.62 -10.21 0.14
N GLY A 170 -18.64 -10.57 -0.63
CA GLY A 170 -19.76 -11.39 -0.14
C GLY A 170 -21.09 -11.01 -0.75
N ASP A 171 -22.05 -11.92 -0.68
CA ASP A 171 -23.47 -11.67 -0.93
C ASP A 171 -24.22 -11.18 0.33
N ASP A 172 -23.62 -11.31 1.52
CA ASP A 172 -24.11 -10.79 2.79
C ASP A 172 -23.11 -9.80 3.42
N LEU A 173 -23.50 -8.53 3.54
CA LEU A 173 -22.68 -7.48 4.14
C LEU A 173 -22.54 -7.60 5.66
N GLU A 174 -23.44 -8.32 6.33
CA GLU A 174 -23.36 -8.61 7.76
C GLU A 174 -22.39 -9.77 8.05
N GLN A 175 -22.14 -10.61 7.04
CA GLN A 175 -21.22 -11.76 7.11
C GLN A 175 -20.32 -11.82 5.87
N PRO A 176 -19.49 -10.79 5.62
CA PRO A 176 -18.61 -10.77 4.47
C PRO A 176 -17.56 -11.88 4.60
N TRP A 177 -17.24 -12.55 3.49
CA TRP A 177 -16.18 -13.55 3.47
C TRP A 177 -14.78 -12.95 3.27
N GLY A 178 -14.71 -11.66 2.97
CA GLY A 178 -13.45 -10.93 2.78
C GLY A 178 -13.62 -9.43 2.94
N THR A 179 -12.52 -8.76 3.28
CA THR A 179 -12.49 -7.30 3.44
C THR A 179 -11.18 -6.72 2.89
N MET A 180 -11.24 -5.46 2.47
CA MET A 180 -10.08 -4.64 2.16
C MET A 180 -10.25 -3.27 2.79
N ARG A 181 -9.26 -2.82 3.58
CA ARG A 181 -9.34 -1.54 4.30
C ARG A 181 -8.00 -0.81 4.26
N HIS A 182 -8.04 0.50 4.03
CA HIS A 182 -6.85 1.37 4.05
C HIS A 182 -7.13 2.67 4.80
N VAL A 183 -6.26 3.04 5.73
CA VAL A 183 -6.34 4.30 6.50
C VAL A 183 -4.98 4.98 6.50
N PHE A 184 -4.96 6.28 6.25
CA PHE A 184 -3.74 7.00 5.92
C PHE A 184 -3.47 8.17 6.85
N TRP A 185 -2.20 8.45 7.11
CA TRP A 185 -1.71 9.81 7.20
C TRP A 185 -0.92 10.12 5.92
N PRO A 186 -1.48 10.91 4.98
CA PRO A 186 -0.93 11.07 3.63
C PRO A 186 0.30 11.99 3.54
N ARG A 187 0.49 12.85 4.55
CA ARG A 187 1.66 13.72 4.68
C ARG A 187 2.04 13.90 6.15
N ASN A 188 3.26 13.51 6.47
CA ASN A 188 3.85 13.54 7.81
C ASN A 188 5.32 13.95 7.73
N LEU A 189 5.89 14.21 8.90
CA LEU A 189 7.31 14.48 9.08
C LEU A 189 7.94 13.36 9.91
N CYS A 190 8.96 12.70 9.37
CA CYS A 190 9.70 11.64 10.03
C CYS A 190 11.06 12.18 10.49
N HIS A 191 11.37 12.01 11.78
CA HIS A 191 12.64 12.39 12.36
C HIS A 191 13.18 11.27 13.27
N GLY A 192 14.49 11.22 13.49
CA GLY A 192 15.15 10.15 14.26
C GLY A 192 16.36 9.59 13.51
N SER A 193 16.76 8.36 13.83
CA SER A 193 17.86 7.70 13.13
C SER A 193 17.62 6.23 12.87
N VAL A 194 18.31 5.73 11.85
CA VAL A 194 18.42 4.31 11.53
C VAL A 194 19.89 3.95 11.46
N LYS A 195 20.30 2.96 12.24
CA LYS A 195 21.62 2.35 12.15
C LYS A 195 21.52 1.08 11.33
N ILE A 196 22.36 0.97 10.30
CA ILE A 196 22.30 -0.08 9.29
C ILE A 196 23.67 -0.72 9.15
N ASP A 197 23.72 -2.05 9.11
CA ASP A 197 24.92 -2.77 8.70
C ASP A 197 25.09 -2.67 7.18
N VAL A 198 26.22 -2.12 6.74
CA VAL A 198 26.58 -1.94 5.33
C VAL A 198 27.75 -2.84 4.92
N SER A 199 28.06 -3.88 5.69
CA SER A 199 29.14 -4.85 5.45
C SER A 199 28.92 -5.84 4.30
N VAL A 200 28.17 -5.45 3.27
CA VAL A 200 27.86 -6.32 2.13
C VAL A 200 29.16 -6.74 1.44
N GLY A 201 29.54 -8.01 1.62
CA GLY A 201 30.75 -8.60 1.04
C GLY A 201 32.04 -8.42 1.86
N THR A 202 31.96 -7.99 3.12
CA THR A 202 33.12 -7.87 4.02
C THR A 202 33.03 -8.80 5.24
N GLU A 203 34.17 -9.23 5.78
CA GLU A 203 34.23 -10.08 6.98
C GLU A 203 34.03 -9.29 8.29
N GLU A 204 34.33 -7.99 8.27
CA GLU A 204 34.16 -7.09 9.41
C GLU A 204 32.88 -6.27 9.26
N PRO A 205 32.01 -6.21 10.31
CA PRO A 205 30.81 -5.41 10.27
C PRO A 205 31.14 -3.92 10.24
N SER A 206 30.46 -3.19 9.36
CA SER A 206 30.59 -1.73 9.23
C SER A 206 29.19 -1.14 9.25
N TYR A 207 28.97 -0.13 10.08
CA TYR A 207 27.65 0.46 10.26
C TYR A 207 27.60 1.87 9.68
N GLN A 208 26.48 2.20 9.05
CA GLN A 208 26.11 3.55 8.67
C GLN A 208 24.89 3.98 9.48
N GLU A 209 24.92 5.22 9.99
CA GLU A 209 23.76 5.86 10.59
C GLU A 209 23.17 6.87 9.61
N VAL A 210 21.87 6.76 9.36
CA VAL A 210 21.08 7.73 8.61
C VAL A 210 20.20 8.47 9.60
N THR A 211 20.30 9.80 9.61
CA THR A 211 19.60 10.66 10.58
C THR A 211 18.74 11.68 9.86
N PHE A 212 17.49 11.78 10.29
CA PHE A 212 16.53 12.81 9.92
C PHE A 212 16.35 13.72 11.13
N SER A 213 16.90 14.93 11.09
CA SER A 213 16.82 15.85 12.24
C SER A 213 15.40 16.41 12.41
N LYS A 214 15.08 16.98 13.58
CA LYS A 214 13.80 17.67 13.78
C LYS A 214 13.70 18.96 12.96
N GLU A 215 14.84 19.60 12.70
CA GLU A 215 14.95 20.83 11.92
C GLU A 215 14.83 20.55 10.41
N THR A 216 15.22 19.35 9.97
CA THR A 216 15.11 18.87 8.59
C THR A 216 14.60 17.43 8.56
N PRO A 217 13.31 17.21 8.89
CA PRO A 217 12.72 15.88 8.87
C PRO A 217 12.53 15.38 7.43
N ALA A 218 12.45 14.06 7.26
CA ALA A 218 12.04 13.47 5.99
C ALA A 218 10.52 13.61 5.82
N ASN A 219 10.04 13.80 4.59
CA ASN A 219 8.61 13.65 4.32
C ASN A 219 8.20 12.19 4.54
N SER A 220 6.97 11.96 4.95
CA SER A 220 6.50 10.62 5.30
C SER A 220 5.03 10.40 4.95
N MET A 221 4.68 9.15 4.69
CA MET A 221 3.31 8.67 4.57
C MET A 221 3.15 7.44 5.46
N PHE A 222 2.11 7.42 6.28
CA PHE A 222 1.77 6.29 7.12
C PHE A 222 0.47 5.67 6.60
N VAL A 223 0.45 4.35 6.41
CA VAL A 223 -0.77 3.62 6.05
C VAL A 223 -0.93 2.40 6.94
N MET A 224 -2.15 2.20 7.41
CA MET A 224 -2.61 0.94 7.98
C MET A 224 -3.54 0.25 6.99
N ALA A 225 -3.21 -0.99 6.62
CA ALA A 225 -3.99 -1.78 5.68
C ALA A 225 -4.42 -3.11 6.29
N LEU A 226 -5.65 -3.54 6.00
CA LEU A 226 -6.17 -4.87 6.31
C LEU A 226 -6.66 -5.52 5.02
N GLN A 227 -6.14 -6.70 4.74
CA GLN A 227 -6.69 -7.62 3.76
C GLN A 227 -7.24 -8.84 4.49
N GLY A 228 -8.56 -8.91 4.61
CA GLY A 228 -9.29 -9.98 5.30
C GLY A 228 -9.53 -11.25 4.49
N MET A 229 -8.68 -11.54 3.49
CA MET A 229 -8.79 -12.72 2.63
C MET A 229 -7.43 -13.04 1.97
N LYS A 230 -7.37 -14.13 1.17
CA LYS A 230 -6.14 -14.48 0.44
C LYS A 230 -5.83 -13.43 -0.65
N PRO A 231 -4.56 -13.02 -0.84
CA PRO A 231 -4.20 -11.94 -1.79
C PRO A 231 -4.72 -12.17 -3.22
N ASN A 232 -4.54 -13.38 -3.74
CA ASN A 232 -4.95 -13.77 -5.10
C ASN A 232 -6.47 -13.87 -5.29
N HIS A 233 -7.24 -13.85 -4.19
CA HIS A 233 -8.71 -13.78 -4.24
C HIS A 233 -9.18 -12.33 -4.13
N ALA A 234 -8.45 -11.48 -3.39
CA ALA A 234 -8.78 -10.06 -3.27
C ALA A 234 -8.51 -9.28 -4.55
N ALA A 235 -7.35 -9.48 -5.18
CA ALA A 235 -6.91 -8.66 -6.30
C ALA A 235 -6.11 -9.47 -7.31
N LYS A 236 -6.21 -9.05 -8.58
CA LYS A 236 -5.37 -9.52 -9.67
C LYS A 236 -4.20 -8.57 -9.95
N SER A 237 -4.33 -7.30 -9.60
CA SER A 237 -3.29 -6.28 -9.78
C SER A 237 -3.47 -5.10 -8.82
N TRP A 238 -2.37 -4.39 -8.55
CA TRP A 238 -2.36 -3.15 -7.77
C TRP A 238 -1.51 -2.09 -8.43
N ASN A 239 -1.88 -0.83 -8.20
CA ASN A 239 -1.06 0.35 -8.42
C ASN A 239 -0.99 1.13 -7.12
N PHE A 240 0.23 1.45 -6.69
CA PHE A 240 0.46 2.31 -5.54
C PHE A 240 1.46 3.40 -5.91
N ILE A 241 1.16 4.64 -5.50
CA ILE A 241 2.05 5.79 -5.66
C ILE A 241 2.06 6.55 -4.33
N ASN A 242 3.25 6.85 -3.83
CA ASN A 242 3.49 7.81 -2.76
C ASN A 242 4.47 8.87 -3.28
N PHE A 243 3.91 10.01 -3.69
CA PHE A 243 4.64 11.19 -4.13
C PHE A 243 4.83 12.16 -2.98
N GLN A 244 6.07 12.61 -2.76
CA GLN A 244 6.43 13.60 -1.74
C GLN A 244 7.31 14.69 -2.34
N SER A 245 6.88 15.94 -2.20
CA SER A 245 7.63 17.14 -2.56
C SER A 245 7.71 18.12 -1.36
N GLU A 246 8.45 19.23 -1.54
CA GLU A 246 8.51 20.29 -0.52
C GLU A 246 7.15 20.95 -0.29
N THR A 247 6.30 21.05 -1.32
CA THR A 247 5.03 21.78 -1.27
C THR A 247 3.79 20.88 -1.23
N HIS A 248 3.86 19.68 -1.78
CA HIS A 248 2.72 18.77 -1.94
C HIS A 248 3.07 17.32 -1.62
N SER A 249 2.05 16.53 -1.30
CA SER A 249 2.08 15.08 -1.45
C SER A 249 0.88 14.57 -2.23
N ALA A 250 1.05 13.43 -2.87
CA ALA A 250 -0.04 12.72 -3.50
C ALA A 250 0.09 11.21 -3.28
N VAL A 251 -1.00 10.58 -2.86
CA VAL A 251 -1.06 9.13 -2.64
C VAL A 251 -2.10 8.55 -3.59
N LEU A 252 -1.76 7.44 -4.23
CA LEU A 252 -2.71 6.60 -4.95
C LEU A 252 -2.63 5.17 -4.39
N MET A 253 -3.77 4.59 -4.07
CA MET A 253 -3.94 3.17 -3.73
C MET A 253 -5.06 2.60 -4.59
N GLU A 254 -4.72 1.77 -5.56
CA GLU A 254 -5.67 1.18 -6.49
C GLU A 254 -5.45 -0.33 -6.60
N PHE A 255 -6.54 -1.09 -6.58
CA PHE A 255 -6.52 -2.50 -6.94
C PHE A 255 -7.63 -2.83 -7.92
N THR A 256 -7.40 -3.89 -8.68
CA THR A 256 -8.43 -4.51 -9.53
C THR A 256 -8.67 -5.92 -9.03
N THR A 257 -9.93 -6.27 -8.80
CA THR A 257 -10.31 -7.62 -8.37
C THR A 257 -10.07 -8.64 -9.49
N PRO A 258 -9.99 -9.94 -9.18
CA PRO A 258 -10.03 -10.99 -10.20
C PRO A 258 -11.38 -11.03 -10.94
N LYS A 259 -11.43 -11.78 -12.04
CA LYS A 259 -12.67 -12.05 -12.80
C LYS A 259 -13.82 -12.55 -11.91
N SER A 260 -13.51 -13.22 -10.80
CA SER A 260 -14.47 -13.66 -9.81
C SER A 260 -15.39 -12.54 -9.28
N TYR A 261 -14.88 -11.31 -9.23
CA TYR A 261 -15.61 -10.11 -8.85
C TYR A 261 -15.62 -9.09 -10.00
N ALA A 262 -15.85 -9.57 -11.22
CA ALA A 262 -16.05 -8.76 -12.43
C ALA A 262 -14.91 -7.80 -12.82
N ASN A 263 -13.68 -8.02 -12.34
CA ASN A 263 -12.58 -7.08 -12.53
C ASN A 263 -12.89 -5.66 -12.02
N THR A 264 -13.70 -5.55 -10.98
CA THR A 264 -14.02 -4.29 -10.32
C THR A 264 -12.75 -3.59 -9.84
N LYS A 265 -12.63 -2.32 -10.21
CA LYS A 265 -11.53 -1.45 -9.79
C LYS A 265 -11.96 -0.66 -8.56
N VAL A 266 -11.08 -0.60 -7.57
CA VAL A 266 -11.24 0.27 -6.40
C VAL A 266 -10.01 1.17 -6.34
N SER A 267 -10.22 2.48 -6.43
CA SER A 267 -9.14 3.46 -6.54
C SER A 267 -9.34 4.57 -5.51
N ILE A 268 -8.30 4.88 -4.74
CA ILE A 268 -8.30 5.97 -3.77
C ILE A 268 -7.11 6.86 -4.08
N GLY A 269 -7.38 8.14 -4.30
CA GLY A 269 -6.36 9.17 -4.48
C GLY A 269 -6.47 10.22 -3.38
N ILE A 270 -5.34 10.71 -2.88
CA ILE A 270 -5.27 11.72 -1.83
C ILE A 270 -4.27 12.78 -2.28
N LEU A 271 -4.69 14.04 -2.28
CA LEU A 271 -3.85 15.19 -2.62
C LEU A 271 -3.75 16.11 -1.40
N CYS A 272 -2.54 16.50 -1.03
CA CYS A 272 -2.27 17.40 0.09
C CYS A 272 -1.31 18.51 -0.30
N ASP A 273 -1.50 19.69 0.29
CA ASP A 273 -0.43 20.69 0.45
C ASP A 273 0.32 20.40 1.77
N THR A 274 1.08 21.37 2.26
CA THR A 274 1.85 21.24 3.51
C THR A 274 1.02 21.21 4.79
N GLU A 275 -0.22 21.70 4.75
CA GLU A 275 -1.07 21.95 5.93
C GLU A 275 -2.45 21.24 5.84
N ASN A 276 -2.93 20.97 4.63
CA ASN A 276 -4.31 20.55 4.36
C ASN A 276 -4.36 19.34 3.45
N VAL A 277 -5.42 18.54 3.64
CA VAL A 277 -5.91 17.63 2.60
C VAL A 277 -6.68 18.50 1.60
N ILE A 278 -6.19 18.55 0.35
CA ILE A 278 -6.81 19.33 -0.73
C ILE A 278 -8.03 18.58 -1.27
N ALA A 279 -7.85 17.29 -1.59
CA ALA A 279 -8.89 16.45 -2.15
C ALA A 279 -8.66 14.98 -1.82
N VAL A 280 -9.76 14.24 -1.70
CA VAL A 280 -9.78 12.78 -1.73
C VAL A 280 -10.63 12.39 -2.93
N THR A 281 -10.16 11.41 -3.70
CA THR A 281 -10.67 11.07 -5.03
C THR A 281 -10.88 9.57 -5.13
N ILE A 282 -11.93 9.15 -5.83
CA ILE A 282 -12.38 7.74 -5.88
C ILE A 282 -12.49 7.19 -7.31
N ASP A 283 -12.48 8.06 -8.32
CA ASP A 283 -12.62 7.72 -9.73
C ASP A 283 -11.34 8.10 -10.50
N ASN A 284 -10.22 7.49 -10.11
CA ASN A 284 -8.92 7.82 -10.69
C ASN A 284 -8.61 7.00 -11.94
N GLN A 285 -7.69 7.51 -12.75
CA GLN A 285 -7.19 6.82 -13.94
C GLN A 285 -5.68 6.62 -13.87
N VAL A 286 -5.25 5.37 -13.80
CA VAL A 286 -3.85 4.98 -13.95
C VAL A 286 -3.58 4.48 -15.36
N ASN A 287 -2.59 5.07 -16.01
CA ASN A 287 -2.11 4.66 -17.32
C ASN A 287 -0.71 4.05 -17.18
N HIS A 288 -0.59 2.77 -17.55
CA HIS A 288 0.69 2.09 -17.75
C HIS A 288 1.21 2.43 -19.14
N LEU A 289 2.26 3.24 -19.22
CA LEU A 289 2.79 3.74 -20.48
C LEU A 289 4.04 2.95 -20.88
N ASP A 290 4.16 2.72 -22.20
CA ASP A 290 5.30 2.05 -22.84
C ASP A 290 5.61 0.67 -22.24
N ALA A 291 4.57 -0.09 -21.88
CA ALA A 291 4.73 -1.38 -21.22
C ALA A 291 5.53 -2.40 -22.05
N GLN A 292 6.45 -3.09 -21.40
CA GLN A 292 7.30 -4.11 -22.01
C GLN A 292 7.16 -5.44 -21.25
N VAL A 293 7.01 -6.52 -22.00
CA VAL A 293 6.95 -7.87 -21.41
C VAL A 293 8.32 -8.25 -20.88
N ASP A 294 8.41 -8.49 -19.58
CA ASP A 294 9.68 -8.79 -18.91
C ASP A 294 10.03 -10.29 -18.93
N SER A 295 11.12 -10.68 -18.26
CA SER A 295 11.57 -12.08 -18.22
C SER A 295 10.61 -13.03 -17.52
N VAL A 296 9.63 -12.51 -16.78
CA VAL A 296 8.58 -13.29 -16.13
C VAL A 296 7.22 -13.12 -16.81
N GLY A 297 7.17 -12.48 -17.98
CA GLY A 297 5.98 -12.45 -18.84
C GLY A 297 4.95 -11.38 -18.46
N TRP A 298 5.26 -10.48 -17.52
CA TRP A 298 4.37 -9.39 -17.16
C TRP A 298 4.61 -8.15 -18.04
N PRO A 299 3.57 -7.41 -18.46
CA PRO A 299 3.70 -6.18 -19.23
C PRO A 299 4.06 -5.02 -18.29
N VAL A 300 5.35 -4.89 -17.95
CA VAL A 300 5.83 -3.93 -16.96
C VAL A 300 5.91 -2.52 -17.59
N PRO A 301 5.21 -1.51 -17.04
CA PRO A 301 5.27 -0.15 -17.56
C PRO A 301 6.68 0.45 -17.43
N GLN A 302 7.06 1.30 -18.39
CA GLN A 302 8.30 2.08 -18.32
C GLN A 302 8.04 3.52 -17.84
N LYS A 303 6.78 3.94 -17.86
CA LYS A 303 6.31 5.21 -17.33
C LYS A 303 4.91 5.02 -16.74
N ILE A 304 4.59 5.77 -15.71
CA ILE A 304 3.26 5.79 -15.10
C ILE A 304 2.69 7.20 -15.12
N GLU A 305 1.38 7.28 -15.36
CA GLU A 305 0.58 8.48 -15.16
C GLU A 305 -0.65 8.12 -14.34
N ALA A 306 -0.91 8.87 -13.27
CA ALA A 306 -2.12 8.75 -12.48
C ALA A 306 -2.84 10.09 -12.46
N ASN A 307 -4.08 10.11 -12.95
CA ASN A 307 -4.96 11.27 -12.94
C ASN A 307 -5.95 11.15 -11.79
N LEU A 308 -5.96 12.16 -10.93
CA LEU A 308 -6.87 12.31 -9.80
C LEU A 308 -7.90 13.37 -10.14
N ASP A 309 -9.17 13.06 -9.92
CA ASP A 309 -10.28 13.97 -10.13
C ASP A 309 -11.30 13.84 -8.99
N GLY A 310 -11.67 14.96 -8.39
CA GLY A 310 -12.70 15.02 -7.36
C GLY A 310 -12.94 16.44 -6.90
N VAL A 311 -13.54 16.58 -5.73
CA VAL A 311 -13.91 17.90 -5.17
C VAL A 311 -12.98 18.25 -4.01
N ALA A 312 -12.90 19.54 -3.68
CA ALA A 312 -12.12 19.97 -2.53
C ALA A 312 -12.64 19.31 -1.24
N ALA A 313 -11.72 18.93 -0.33
CA ALA A 313 -12.01 18.25 0.92
C ALA A 313 -12.93 19.04 1.87
N THR A 314 -13.07 20.35 1.64
CA THR A 314 -13.93 21.26 2.41
C THR A 314 -15.38 21.31 1.91
N VAL A 315 -15.69 20.70 0.77
CA VAL A 315 -17.03 20.65 0.19
C VAL A 315 -17.92 19.72 1.01
N SER A 316 -19.13 20.18 1.36
CA SER A 316 -20.13 19.34 2.03
C SER A 316 -20.85 18.41 1.06
N ASP A 317 -21.43 17.31 1.57
CA ASP A 317 -22.22 16.35 0.77
C ASP A 317 -23.27 17.03 -0.11
N SER A 318 -23.96 18.05 0.41
CA SER A 318 -25.01 18.76 -0.33
C SER A 318 -24.50 19.57 -1.53
N GLU A 319 -23.20 19.86 -1.59
CA GLU A 319 -22.59 20.73 -2.58
C GLU A 319 -21.79 19.96 -3.64
N VAL A 320 -21.44 18.69 -3.38
CA VAL A 320 -20.60 17.85 -4.25
C VAL A 320 -21.07 17.86 -5.70
N ALA A 321 -22.37 17.70 -5.94
CA ALA A 321 -22.95 17.65 -7.28
C ALA A 321 -22.73 18.91 -8.13
N THR A 322 -22.41 20.05 -7.51
CA THR A 322 -22.21 21.36 -8.18
C THR A 322 -20.84 21.96 -7.95
N ALA A 323 -20.01 21.32 -7.12
CA ALA A 323 -18.71 21.83 -6.75
C ALA A 323 -17.76 21.83 -7.94
N LYS A 324 -16.84 22.80 -7.95
CA LYS A 324 -15.74 22.80 -8.91
C LYS A 324 -14.78 21.66 -8.56
N HIS A 325 -14.39 20.91 -9.58
CA HIS A 325 -13.43 19.84 -9.42
C HIS A 325 -12.00 20.37 -9.23
N VAL A 326 -11.23 19.63 -8.42
CA VAL A 326 -9.79 19.72 -8.27
C VAL A 326 -9.19 18.53 -9.02
N THR A 327 -8.39 18.82 -10.05
CA THR A 327 -7.71 17.79 -10.84
C THR A 327 -6.22 17.81 -10.56
N ALA A 328 -5.60 16.63 -10.58
CA ALA A 328 -4.16 16.51 -10.51
C ALA A 328 -3.65 15.35 -11.36
N SER A 329 -2.42 15.46 -11.88
CA SER A 329 -1.74 14.37 -12.57
C SER A 329 -0.36 14.10 -11.98
N ILE A 330 -0.10 12.85 -11.62
CA ILE A 330 1.20 12.37 -11.16
C ILE A 330 1.86 11.63 -12.33
N VAL A 331 3.01 12.10 -12.79
CA VAL A 331 3.68 11.57 -13.97
C VAL A 331 5.14 11.25 -13.64
N GLY A 332 5.57 10.03 -13.95
CA GLY A 332 6.90 9.56 -13.58
C GLY A 332 7.45 8.49 -14.50
N SER A 333 8.74 8.59 -14.83
CA SER A 333 9.47 7.49 -15.48
C SER A 333 9.80 6.42 -14.45
N LEU A 334 9.66 5.14 -14.82
CA LEU A 334 9.93 3.99 -13.95
C LEU A 334 11.31 3.40 -14.27
N SER A 335 12.34 4.23 -14.21
CA SER A 335 13.70 3.87 -14.64
C SER A 335 14.60 3.34 -13.53
N GLN A 336 14.22 3.53 -12.25
CA GLN A 336 15.00 3.09 -11.10
C GLN A 336 14.21 2.01 -10.35
N LEU A 337 14.34 0.79 -10.83
CA LEU A 337 13.79 -0.39 -10.16
C LEU A 337 14.59 -0.66 -8.88
N VAL A 338 13.92 -0.53 -7.74
CA VAL A 338 14.48 -0.81 -6.41
C VAL A 338 14.50 -2.32 -6.15
N GLU A 339 13.40 -3.01 -6.49
CA GLU A 339 13.26 -4.46 -6.35
C GLU A 339 12.16 -5.00 -7.26
N ARG A 340 12.36 -6.22 -7.78
CA ARG A 340 11.29 -7.03 -8.35
C ARG A 340 11.02 -8.20 -7.41
N VAL A 341 10.08 -8.01 -6.50
CA VAL A 341 9.73 -8.99 -5.46
C VAL A 341 8.99 -10.16 -6.10
N ASP A 342 9.54 -11.35 -5.97
CA ASP A 342 8.86 -12.61 -6.30
C ASP A 342 8.14 -13.10 -5.04
N VAL A 343 6.85 -12.77 -4.92
CA VAL A 343 6.08 -13.05 -3.70
C VAL A 343 6.06 -14.55 -3.39
N MET A 344 6.12 -15.42 -4.41
CA MET A 344 6.18 -16.87 -4.21
C MET A 344 7.50 -17.35 -3.63
N LYS A 345 8.60 -16.61 -3.80
CA LYS A 345 9.88 -16.92 -3.14
C LYS A 345 9.88 -16.51 -1.68
N GLU A 346 9.23 -15.40 -1.36
CA GLU A 346 9.17 -14.85 0.01
C GLU A 346 8.26 -15.64 0.96
N ILE A 347 7.31 -16.40 0.41
CA ILE A 347 6.37 -17.21 1.21
C ILE A 347 7.04 -18.49 1.75
N PRO A 348 6.86 -18.83 3.05
CA PRO A 348 7.34 -20.10 3.62
C PRO A 348 6.81 -21.34 2.88
N THR A 349 7.64 -22.40 2.78
CA THR A 349 7.34 -23.61 1.99
C THR A 349 6.02 -24.29 2.37
N PHE A 350 5.61 -24.27 3.64
CA PHE A 350 4.34 -24.88 4.07
C PHE A 350 3.09 -24.14 3.55
N ILE A 351 3.21 -22.84 3.24
CA ILE A 351 2.16 -22.04 2.62
C ILE A 351 2.13 -22.25 1.10
N LYS A 352 3.27 -22.52 0.45
CA LYS A 352 3.35 -22.73 -1.01
C LYS A 352 2.34 -23.76 -1.53
N ASN A 353 2.10 -24.83 -0.77
CA ASN A 353 1.14 -25.89 -1.12
C ASN A 353 -0.34 -25.42 -1.10
N ILE A 354 -0.64 -24.31 -0.42
CA ILE A 354 -1.98 -23.70 -0.35
C ILE A 354 -2.18 -22.70 -1.51
N VAL A 355 -1.10 -22.15 -2.07
CA VAL A 355 -1.15 -21.15 -3.16
C VAL A 355 -0.86 -21.74 -4.54
N SER A 356 -0.14 -22.88 -4.61
CA SER A 356 0.20 -23.57 -5.87
C SER A 356 -1.00 -24.21 -6.57
N GLY A 357 -2.20 -24.16 -5.97
CA GLY A 357 -3.44 -24.67 -6.54
C GLY A 357 -4.11 -23.74 -7.56
N VAL A 358 -3.69 -22.47 -7.64
CA VAL A 358 -4.24 -21.51 -8.61
C VAL A 358 -3.49 -21.64 -9.94
N ALA A 359 -4.14 -22.18 -10.97
CA ALA A 359 -3.61 -22.08 -12.33
C ALA A 359 -3.46 -20.59 -12.71
N GLY A 360 -2.23 -20.16 -13.03
CA GLY A 360 -1.98 -18.81 -13.56
C GLY A 360 -1.62 -17.71 -12.56
N ALA A 361 -1.60 -17.97 -11.24
CA ALA A 361 -1.13 -16.98 -10.27
C ALA A 361 0.40 -16.87 -10.32
N LYS A 362 0.91 -15.66 -10.60
CA LYS A 362 2.32 -15.33 -10.72
C LYS A 362 2.61 -13.98 -10.05
N PRO A 363 2.53 -13.89 -8.72
CA PRO A 363 2.57 -12.62 -8.02
C PRO A 363 3.98 -11.99 -8.01
N TYR A 364 4.08 -10.82 -8.63
CA TYR A 364 5.28 -9.97 -8.62
C TYR A 364 4.91 -8.54 -8.25
N ILE A 365 5.75 -7.92 -7.41
CA ILE A 365 5.69 -6.49 -7.09
C ILE A 365 6.93 -5.83 -7.69
N TYR A 366 6.73 -4.80 -8.49
CA TYR A 366 7.80 -3.99 -9.05
C TYR A 366 7.83 -2.67 -8.29
N GLN A 367 8.88 -2.48 -7.48
CA GLN A 367 9.04 -1.30 -6.64
C GLN A 367 10.03 -0.34 -7.29
N TYR A 368 9.62 0.91 -7.45
CA TYR A 368 10.39 1.98 -8.08
C TYR A 368 10.54 3.17 -7.14
N ALA A 369 11.68 3.84 -7.23
CA ALA A 369 11.94 5.10 -6.54
C ALA A 369 12.53 6.07 -7.56
N ASN A 370 11.76 7.08 -7.96
CA ASN A 370 12.11 7.96 -9.08
C ASN A 370 11.69 9.42 -8.81
N SER A 371 12.28 10.38 -9.52
CA SER A 371 11.73 11.74 -9.57
C SER A 371 10.44 11.76 -10.39
N PHE A 372 9.36 12.24 -9.80
CA PHE A 372 8.03 12.37 -10.40
C PHE A 372 7.65 13.85 -10.48
N ASN A 373 6.71 14.16 -11.37
CA ASN A 373 6.08 15.47 -11.46
C ASN A 373 4.61 15.34 -11.05
N LEU A 374 4.16 16.22 -10.18
CA LEU A 374 2.75 16.44 -9.84
C LEU A 374 2.30 17.74 -10.50
N ASN A 375 1.23 17.71 -11.30
CA ASN A 375 0.55 18.91 -11.77
C ASN A 375 -0.80 19.01 -11.06
N VAL A 376 -1.13 20.17 -10.50
CA VAL A 376 -2.40 20.45 -9.82
C VAL A 376 -3.11 21.57 -10.58
N GLY A 377 -4.28 21.26 -11.13
CA GLY A 377 -5.00 22.15 -12.04
C GLY A 377 -4.13 22.60 -13.22
N GLU A 378 -4.25 23.88 -13.61
CA GLU A 378 -3.55 24.43 -14.79
C GLU A 378 -2.23 25.14 -14.47
N ASN A 379 -2.02 25.56 -13.22
CA ASN A 379 -0.98 26.55 -12.89
C ASN A 379 0.03 26.09 -11.84
N GLU A 380 -0.20 24.94 -11.20
CA GLU A 380 0.64 24.46 -10.12
C GLU A 380 1.32 23.15 -10.51
N SER A 381 2.62 23.09 -10.26
CA SER A 381 3.41 21.89 -10.50
C SER A 381 4.47 21.74 -9.43
N ALA A 382 4.71 20.52 -8.98
CA ALA A 382 5.75 20.18 -8.02
C ALA A 382 6.58 19.00 -8.54
N GLU A 383 7.90 19.10 -8.44
CA GLU A 383 8.79 17.96 -8.61
C GLU A 383 9.09 17.35 -7.23
N GLY A 384 9.16 16.03 -7.15
CA GLY A 384 9.38 15.33 -5.89
C GLY A 384 9.79 13.87 -6.09
N LEU A 385 10.01 13.18 -4.97
CA LEU A 385 10.30 11.76 -4.98
C LEU A 385 9.00 10.96 -5.02
N GLY A 386 8.90 10.04 -5.96
CA GLY A 386 7.85 9.04 -6.06
C GLY A 386 8.35 7.67 -5.66
N TRP A 387 7.74 7.07 -4.64
CA TRP A 387 7.76 5.62 -4.45
C TRP A 387 6.56 5.03 -5.18
N CYS A 388 6.80 4.12 -6.11
CA CYS A 388 5.73 3.52 -6.92
C CYS A 388 5.82 2.00 -6.89
N GLU A 389 4.69 1.34 -6.71
CA GLU A 389 4.58 -0.11 -6.83
C GLU A 389 3.55 -0.47 -7.89
N VAL A 390 3.97 -1.32 -8.82
CA VAL A 390 3.09 -1.96 -9.79
C VAL A 390 3.08 -3.45 -9.50
N THR A 391 1.91 -3.99 -9.19
CA THR A 391 1.76 -5.38 -8.76
C THR A 391 0.90 -6.14 -9.74
N PHE A 392 1.38 -7.32 -10.15
CA PHE A 392 0.63 -8.28 -10.93
C PHE A 392 0.51 -9.57 -10.13
N ILE A 393 -0.68 -10.14 -10.02
CA ILE A 393 -0.97 -11.34 -9.21
C ILE A 393 -1.45 -12.48 -10.10
N SER A 394 -2.46 -12.23 -10.93
CA SER A 394 -3.07 -13.21 -11.82
C SER A 394 -3.60 -12.54 -13.09
N GLU A 395 -3.69 -13.30 -14.18
CA GLU A 395 -4.31 -12.94 -15.48
C GLU A 395 -4.04 -11.49 -15.95
N ALA A 396 -3.00 -11.29 -16.77
CA ALA A 396 -3.04 -10.22 -17.77
C ALA A 396 -4.09 -10.64 -18.80
N GLU A 397 -4.93 -9.71 -19.26
CA GLU A 397 -6.07 -9.99 -20.17
C GLU A 397 -5.75 -11.06 -21.23
N ASP A 398 -6.71 -11.97 -21.44
CA ASP A 398 -6.71 -12.88 -22.59
C ASP A 398 -6.44 -12.07 -23.86
N GLU A 399 -5.43 -12.47 -24.66
CA GLU A 399 -5.35 -12.01 -26.05
C GLU A 399 -6.75 -12.18 -26.66
N PRO A 400 -7.30 -11.19 -27.38
CA PRO A 400 -8.52 -11.42 -28.14
C PRO A 400 -8.29 -12.68 -28.99
N PRO A 401 -9.27 -13.59 -29.07
CA PRO A 401 -9.08 -14.88 -29.71
C PRO A 401 -8.45 -14.63 -31.08
N LYS A 402 -7.28 -15.23 -31.32
CA LYS A 402 -6.68 -15.22 -32.66
C LYS A 402 -7.76 -15.77 -33.58
N ASP A 403 -8.22 -14.94 -34.51
CA ASP A 403 -9.12 -15.39 -35.56
C ASP A 403 -8.45 -16.59 -36.25
N GLU A 404 -8.93 -17.80 -35.93
CA GLU A 404 -8.50 -19.05 -36.58
C GLU A 404 -9.05 -19.16 -38.02
N ASN A 405 -9.25 -18.03 -38.70
CA ASN A 405 -9.58 -17.98 -40.12
C ASN A 405 -8.86 -16.80 -40.79
N ALA A 406 -7.56 -16.96 -41.05
CA ALA A 406 -6.84 -16.25 -42.09
C ALA A 406 -5.92 -17.22 -42.84
#